data_AF-A0A351XEX3-F1
#
_entry.id   AF-A0A351XEX3-F1
#
_cell.length_a   1.000
_cell.length_b   1.000
_cell.length_c   1.000
_cell.angle_alpha   90.00
_cell.angle_beta   90.00
_cell.angle_gamma   90.00
#
_symmetry.space_group_name_H-M   'P 1'
#
loop_
_entity.id
_entity.type
_entity.pdbx_description
1 polymer ?
#
loop_
_entity_poly.entity_id
_entity_poly.type
_entity_poly.pdbx_seq_one_letter_code
_entity_poly.pdbx_strand_id
1 'polypeptide(L)'
;MPKPDDRSAPVLVDFGLGPYVHGVPSRRFPVYTRGNAGEVYPQPVFPLSAGLATAFGGDPAREVLSATGMLTAAECDEAGDVFMGVFGGYMYLNLSVPRVLAIRTPGTTPLEADATFLGSEALAPPHVANRADRNLLATLRGLRDGGGVLAATGLSDLDAGVLEGGRGG
;
A
#
# COMPACT_ATOMS: atom_id res chain seq x y z
N MET A 1 22.03 22.10 -22.89
CA MET A 1 20.96 21.11 -22.60
C MET A 1 20.40 21.47 -21.23
N PRO A 2 19.14 21.93 -21.10
CA PRO A 2 18.61 22.34 -19.81
C PRO A 2 18.40 21.10 -18.93
N LYS A 3 18.73 21.22 -17.64
CA LYS A 3 18.54 20.21 -16.60
C LYS A 3 17.03 19.96 -16.43
N PRO A 4 16.56 18.72 -16.21
CA PRO A 4 15.14 18.46 -16.03
C PRO A 4 14.63 19.24 -14.81
N ASP A 5 13.57 19.98 -15.07
CA ASP A 5 12.86 20.89 -14.18
C ASP A 5 12.37 20.12 -12.95
N ASP A 6 12.79 20.58 -11.77
CA ASP A 6 12.30 20.16 -10.46
C ASP A 6 10.87 20.67 -10.32
N ARG A 7 9.94 20.07 -11.07
CA ARG A 7 8.51 20.30 -10.87
C ARG A 7 8.14 19.63 -9.56
N SER A 8 8.34 20.41 -8.50
CA SER A 8 7.78 20.24 -7.17
C SER A 8 6.46 19.47 -7.26
N ALA A 9 6.45 18.27 -6.69
CA ALA A 9 5.22 17.55 -6.42
C ALA A 9 4.22 18.53 -5.77
N PRO A 10 2.91 18.44 -6.07
CA PRO A 10 1.92 19.33 -5.50
C PRO A 10 2.03 19.28 -3.97
N VAL A 11 2.44 20.40 -3.37
CA VAL A 11 2.50 20.55 -1.92
C VAL A 11 1.07 20.83 -1.46
N LEU A 12 0.46 19.87 -0.76
CA LEU A 12 -0.82 20.07 -0.10
C LEU A 12 -0.64 21.13 0.99
N VAL A 13 -1.47 22.18 0.94
CA VAL A 13 -1.44 23.29 1.90
C VAL A 13 -2.11 22.85 3.19
N ASP A 14 -1.41 22.93 4.32
CA ASP A 14 -1.99 22.72 5.65
C ASP A 14 -2.76 23.98 6.09
N PHE A 15 -4.07 23.86 6.26
CA PHE A 15 -4.95 24.93 6.73
C PHE A 15 -4.94 25.11 8.27
N GLY A 16 -3.98 24.53 8.98
CA GLY A 16 -3.96 24.50 10.44
C GLY A 16 -4.92 23.44 11.01
N LEU A 17 -5.37 22.51 10.17
CA LEU A 17 -6.14 21.34 10.57
C LEU A 17 -5.23 20.16 10.93
N GLY A 18 -3.90 20.33 10.88
CA GLY A 18 -2.92 19.37 11.36
C GLY A 18 -2.82 18.11 10.49
N PRO A 19 -2.17 17.04 10.98
CA PRO A 19 -1.93 15.80 10.22
C PRO A 19 -3.21 15.01 9.92
N TYR A 20 -4.39 15.54 10.27
CA TYR A 20 -5.67 14.81 10.24
C TYR A 20 -6.37 14.84 8.87
N VAL A 21 -5.98 15.76 7.98
CA VAL A 21 -6.60 15.93 6.65
C VAL A 21 -5.58 15.92 5.51
N HIS A 22 -4.29 16.06 5.81
CA HIS A 22 -3.21 16.09 4.82
C HIS A 22 -2.01 15.27 5.30
N GLY A 23 -2.01 13.98 4.94
CA GLY A 23 -0.84 13.12 5.05
C GLY A 23 0.29 13.54 4.11
N VAL A 24 1.46 12.94 4.30
CA VAL A 24 2.64 13.22 3.47
C VAL A 24 2.73 12.15 2.40
N PRO A 25 2.69 12.48 1.10
CA PRO A 25 2.84 11.46 0.07
C PRO A 25 4.25 10.88 0.07
N SER A 26 4.33 9.57 -0.16
CA SER A 26 5.59 8.86 -0.34
C SER A 26 6.34 9.39 -1.56
N ARG A 27 7.65 9.63 -1.40
CA ARG A 27 8.54 10.02 -2.49
C ARG A 27 8.90 8.84 -3.37
N ARG A 28 8.98 7.64 -2.77
CA ARG A 28 9.32 6.40 -3.46
C ARG A 28 8.14 5.82 -4.24
N PHE A 29 6.93 6.02 -3.73
CA PHE A 29 5.68 5.46 -4.20
C PHE A 29 4.63 6.59 -4.37
N PRO A 30 4.77 7.44 -5.40
CA PRO A 30 4.03 8.71 -5.47
C PRO A 30 2.61 8.61 -6.06
N VAL A 31 2.16 7.44 -6.52
CA VAL A 31 0.88 7.31 -7.22
C VAL A 31 -0.18 6.74 -6.29
N TYR A 32 -1.23 7.53 -6.07
CA TYR A 32 -2.36 7.19 -5.21
C TYR A 32 -3.66 7.17 -6.01
N THR A 33 -4.61 6.34 -5.60
CA THR A 33 -5.92 6.22 -6.24
C THR A 33 -7.08 6.17 -5.24
N ARG A 34 -8.24 6.66 -5.70
CA ARG A 34 -9.54 6.52 -5.04
C ARG A 34 -10.48 5.54 -5.73
N GLY A 35 -10.09 4.82 -6.78
CA GLY A 35 -11.00 3.92 -7.51
C GLY A 35 -11.76 2.97 -6.57
N ASN A 36 -11.08 1.94 -6.05
CA ASN A 36 -11.66 1.04 -5.03
C ASN A 36 -11.88 1.76 -3.67
N ALA A 37 -10.90 2.55 -3.22
CA ALA A 37 -10.97 3.20 -1.90
C ALA A 37 -12.18 4.14 -1.75
N GLY A 38 -12.58 4.80 -2.83
CA GLY A 38 -13.72 5.72 -2.88
C GLY A 38 -15.07 5.00 -2.92
N GLU A 39 -15.13 3.76 -3.39
CA GLU A 39 -16.32 2.91 -3.27
C GLU A 39 -16.54 2.49 -1.81
N VAL A 40 -15.47 2.13 -1.09
CA VAL A 40 -15.54 1.68 0.31
C VAL A 40 -15.62 2.84 1.29
N TYR A 41 -14.90 3.93 1.01
CA TYR A 41 -14.82 5.14 1.83
C TYR A 41 -15.20 6.39 1.00
N PRO A 42 -16.50 6.56 0.68
CA PRO A 42 -16.96 7.67 -0.17
C PRO A 42 -16.90 9.02 0.55
N GLN A 43 -17.15 9.02 1.87
CA GLN A 43 -17.21 10.22 2.69
C GLN A 43 -15.84 10.65 3.21
N PRO A 44 -15.62 11.95 3.44
CA PRO A 44 -14.44 12.43 4.13
C PRO A 44 -14.25 11.71 5.48
N VAL A 45 -13.01 11.34 5.80
CA VAL A 45 -12.68 10.78 7.10
C VAL A 45 -12.78 11.90 8.13
N PHE A 46 -13.55 11.68 9.20
CA PHE A 46 -13.62 12.66 10.29
C PHE A 46 -12.23 12.82 10.92
N PRO A 47 -11.76 14.07 11.16
CA PRO A 47 -10.39 14.32 11.64
C PRO A 47 -10.02 13.53 12.90
N LEU A 48 -10.97 13.39 13.84
CA LEU A 48 -10.77 12.60 15.05
C LEU A 48 -10.59 11.10 14.71
N SER A 49 -11.43 10.54 13.86
CA SER A 49 -11.35 9.14 13.45
C SER A 49 -10.08 8.84 12.64
N ALA A 50 -9.67 9.74 11.75
CA ALA A 50 -8.40 9.67 11.04
C ALA A 50 -7.22 9.72 12.03
N GLY A 51 -7.23 10.67 12.97
CA GLY A 51 -6.20 10.77 14.00
C GLY A 51 -6.09 9.53 14.87
N LEU A 52 -7.22 8.93 15.29
CA LEU A 52 -7.24 7.67 16.03
C LEU A 52 -6.69 6.50 15.18
N ALA A 53 -7.10 6.39 13.92
CA ALA A 53 -6.60 5.34 13.02
C ALA A 53 -5.09 5.45 12.80
N THR A 54 -4.57 6.65 12.56
CA THR A 54 -3.12 6.88 12.41
C THR A 54 -2.35 6.65 13.72
N ALA A 55 -2.87 7.16 14.85
CA ALA A 55 -2.19 7.09 16.14
C ALA A 55 -2.18 5.68 16.76
N PHE A 56 -3.23 4.88 16.51
CA PHE A 56 -3.37 3.55 17.10
C PHE A 56 -3.22 2.40 16.11
N GLY A 57 -3.49 2.63 14.81
CA GLY A 57 -3.51 1.60 13.78
C GLY A 57 -2.25 1.52 12.92
N GLY A 58 -1.37 2.53 12.99
CA GLY A 58 -0.24 2.63 12.05
C GLY A 58 -0.72 2.52 10.60
N ASP A 59 0.16 2.07 9.70
CA ASP A 59 -0.26 1.63 8.37
C ASP A 59 -0.60 0.13 8.45
N PRO A 60 -1.89 -0.27 8.48
CA PRO A 60 -2.28 -1.65 8.71
C PRO A 60 -1.83 -2.59 7.59
N ALA A 61 -1.56 -2.05 6.40
CA ALA A 61 -1.06 -2.82 5.28
C ALA A 61 0.46 -3.02 5.33
N ARG A 62 1.18 -2.25 6.15
CA ARG A 62 2.64 -2.30 6.26
C ARG A 62 3.13 -3.65 6.75
N GLU A 63 2.53 -4.21 7.80
CA GLU A 63 2.98 -5.51 8.32
C GLU A 63 2.75 -6.62 7.30
N VAL A 64 1.55 -6.67 6.71
CA VAL A 64 1.17 -7.70 5.71
C VAL A 64 2.06 -7.61 4.47
N LEU A 65 2.26 -6.41 3.93
CA LEU A 65 3.04 -6.24 2.70
C LEU A 65 4.54 -6.38 2.96
N SER A 66 5.02 -6.05 4.17
CA SER A 66 6.41 -6.32 4.57
C SER A 66 6.65 -7.82 4.79
N ALA A 67 5.65 -8.58 5.26
CA ALA A 67 5.76 -10.02 5.50
C ALA A 67 6.07 -10.80 4.22
N THR A 68 5.56 -10.36 3.07
CA THR A 68 5.90 -10.94 1.75
C THR A 68 7.40 -10.90 1.43
N GLY A 69 8.17 -10.04 2.11
CA GLY A 69 9.59 -9.79 1.86
C GLY A 69 9.88 -9.13 0.50
N MET A 70 8.84 -8.82 -0.27
CA MET A 70 8.93 -8.18 -1.57
C MET A 70 9.10 -6.66 -1.46
N LEU A 71 8.88 -6.05 -0.30
CA LEU A 71 9.24 -4.67 0.00
C LEU A 71 10.30 -4.65 1.09
N THR A 72 11.32 -3.81 0.91
CA THR A 72 12.38 -3.71 1.92
C THR A 72 12.02 -2.66 2.96
N ALA A 73 12.44 -2.87 4.22
CA ALA A 73 12.23 -1.88 5.28
C ALA A 73 12.78 -0.50 4.89
N ALA A 74 13.92 -0.45 4.19
CA ALA A 74 14.52 0.78 3.69
C ALA A 74 13.68 1.49 2.60
N GLU A 75 12.89 0.76 1.81
CA GLU A 75 11.95 1.37 0.87
C GLU A 75 10.73 1.95 1.57
N CYS A 76 10.38 1.44 2.76
CA CYS A 76 9.27 1.92 3.57
C CYS A 76 9.70 2.87 4.70
N ASP A 77 11.00 3.14 4.83
CA ASP A 77 11.57 4.01 5.86
C ASP A 77 11.58 5.46 5.39
N GLU A 78 10.39 6.03 5.29
CA GLU A 78 10.18 7.42 4.97
C GLU A 78 9.06 8.01 5.83
N ALA A 79 9.03 9.34 5.95
CA ALA A 79 7.97 10.05 6.66
C ALA A 79 6.62 10.04 5.92
N GLY A 80 6.61 9.60 4.66
CA GLY A 80 5.41 9.56 3.83
C GLY A 80 4.57 8.30 4.05
N ASP A 81 3.29 8.41 3.73
CA ASP A 81 2.28 7.36 3.82
C ASP A 81 2.48 6.31 2.71
N VAL A 82 3.18 5.21 3.02
CA VAL A 82 3.67 4.27 2.00
C VAL A 82 2.55 3.42 1.39
N PHE A 83 1.60 2.89 2.17
CA PHE A 83 0.61 1.96 1.63
C PHE A 83 -0.77 2.59 1.48
N MET A 84 -1.20 3.40 2.44
CA MET A 84 -2.43 4.19 2.36
C MET A 84 -2.25 5.55 3.02
N GLY A 85 -2.91 6.57 2.49
CA GLY A 85 -2.81 7.93 3.03
C GLY A 85 -4.12 8.69 2.93
N VAL A 86 -4.28 9.71 3.79
CA VAL A 86 -5.43 10.63 3.76
C VAL A 86 -4.99 11.97 3.18
N PHE A 87 -5.55 12.36 2.05
CA PHE A 87 -5.23 13.61 1.38
C PHE A 87 -6.49 14.42 1.13
N GLY A 88 -6.53 15.67 1.60
CA GLY A 88 -7.72 16.51 1.49
C GLY A 88 -8.93 15.95 2.23
N GLY A 89 -8.70 15.19 3.31
CA GLY A 89 -9.75 14.52 4.09
C GLY A 89 -10.31 13.24 3.46
N TYR A 90 -9.79 12.79 2.31
CA TYR A 90 -10.22 11.54 1.68
C TYR A 90 -9.15 10.47 1.78
N MET A 91 -9.58 9.22 1.92
CA MET A 91 -8.70 8.05 1.95
C MET A 91 -8.26 7.67 0.53
N TYR A 92 -6.98 7.37 0.38
CA TYR A 92 -6.36 6.90 -0.86
C TYR A 92 -5.54 5.63 -0.63
N LEU A 93 -5.58 4.74 -1.61
CA LEU A 93 -4.68 3.58 -1.70
C LEU A 93 -3.43 3.96 -2.51
N ASN A 94 -2.25 3.53 -2.06
CA ASN A 94 -1.03 3.69 -2.84
C ASN A 94 -0.96 2.64 -3.95
N LEU A 95 -1.05 3.09 -5.20
CA LEU A 95 -0.98 2.25 -6.40
C LEU A 95 0.46 1.93 -6.81
N SER A 96 1.44 2.76 -6.43
CA SER A 96 2.84 2.50 -6.73
C SER A 96 3.36 1.24 -6.06
N VAL A 97 2.89 0.91 -4.85
CA VAL A 97 3.28 -0.30 -4.14
C VAL A 97 2.90 -1.59 -4.89
N PRO A 98 1.62 -1.87 -5.22
CA PRO A 98 1.24 -3.09 -5.94
C PRO A 98 1.87 -3.16 -7.34
N ARG A 99 2.13 -2.02 -8.00
CA ARG A 99 2.90 -2.00 -9.26
C ARG A 99 4.31 -2.55 -9.10
N VAL A 100 5.01 -2.17 -8.03
CA VAL A 100 6.37 -2.69 -7.73
C VAL A 100 6.33 -4.17 -7.39
N LEU A 101 5.33 -4.61 -6.64
CA LEU A 101 5.12 -6.03 -6.36
C LEU A 101 4.89 -6.82 -7.66
N ALA A 102 4.08 -6.32 -8.58
CA ALA A 102 3.86 -6.95 -9.87
C ALA A 102 5.12 -7.03 -10.74
N ILE A 103 6.00 -6.02 -10.69
CA ILE A 103 7.32 -6.06 -11.37
C ILE A 103 8.21 -7.16 -10.77
N ARG A 104 8.10 -7.39 -9.47
CA ARG A 104 8.91 -8.38 -8.73
C ARG A 104 8.33 -9.79 -8.80
N THR A 105 7.07 -9.94 -9.22
CA THR A 105 6.39 -11.22 -9.42
C THR A 105 6.51 -11.65 -10.90
N PRO A 106 7.14 -12.79 -11.21
CA PRO A 106 7.24 -13.27 -12.58
C PRO A 106 5.87 -13.52 -13.21
N GLY A 107 5.64 -12.98 -14.41
CA GLY A 107 4.40 -13.21 -15.17
C GLY A 107 3.28 -12.21 -14.90
N THR A 108 3.50 -11.21 -14.05
CA THR A 108 2.55 -10.11 -13.82
C THR A 108 3.07 -8.77 -14.33
N THR A 109 2.16 -7.85 -14.59
CA THR A 109 2.46 -6.50 -15.05
C THR A 109 1.87 -5.43 -14.11
N PRO A 110 2.47 -4.23 -14.05
CA PRO A 110 1.87 -3.09 -13.34
C PRO A 110 0.43 -2.78 -13.76
N LEU A 111 0.10 -2.98 -15.04
CA LEU A 111 -1.23 -2.72 -15.57
C LEU A 111 -2.28 -3.71 -15.02
N GLU A 112 -1.92 -4.98 -14.89
CA GLU A 112 -2.79 -5.99 -14.27
C GLU A 112 -2.98 -5.72 -12.78
N ALA A 113 -1.93 -5.26 -12.09
CA ALA A 113 -2.05 -4.82 -10.70
C ALA A 113 -3.00 -3.61 -10.58
N ASP A 114 -2.85 -2.62 -11.46
CA ASP A 114 -3.69 -1.43 -11.49
C ASP A 114 -5.18 -1.74 -11.63
N ALA A 115 -5.52 -2.71 -12.49
CA ALA A 115 -6.90 -3.13 -12.72
C ALA A 115 -7.61 -3.60 -11.44
N THR A 116 -6.87 -4.10 -10.45
CA THR A 116 -7.44 -4.58 -9.18
C THR A 116 -7.87 -3.43 -8.26
N PHE A 117 -7.25 -2.25 -8.42
CA PHE A 117 -7.46 -1.10 -7.54
C PHE A 117 -8.20 0.07 -8.18
N LEU A 118 -8.15 0.17 -9.51
CA LEU A 118 -8.78 1.26 -10.26
C LEU A 118 -10.26 1.01 -10.59
N GLY A 119 -10.74 -0.21 -10.46
CA GLY A 119 -12.13 -0.53 -10.82
C GLY A 119 -12.41 -0.16 -12.28
N SER A 120 -13.49 0.58 -12.51
CA SER A 120 -13.89 1.08 -13.84
C SER A 120 -13.27 2.43 -14.24
N GLU A 121 -12.50 3.07 -13.36
CA GLU A 121 -11.87 4.38 -13.62
C GLU A 121 -10.43 4.23 -14.15
N ALA A 122 -10.26 4.41 -15.47
CA ALA A 122 -8.98 4.21 -16.16
C ALA A 122 -8.03 5.44 -16.13
N LEU A 123 -7.89 6.13 -15.00
CA LEU A 123 -7.16 7.42 -14.94
C LEU A 123 -5.95 7.43 -13.99
N ALA A 124 -5.25 6.31 -13.83
CA ALA A 124 -3.93 6.35 -13.19
C ALA A 124 -2.84 6.79 -14.18
N PRO A 125 -1.91 7.66 -13.78
CA PRO A 125 -0.72 7.94 -14.57
C PRO A 125 0.05 6.64 -14.88
N PRO A 126 0.61 6.50 -16.10
CA PRO A 126 1.45 5.36 -16.45
C PRO A 126 2.58 5.16 -15.44
N HIS A 127 2.92 3.89 -15.15
CA HIS A 127 4.04 3.60 -14.27
C HIS A 127 5.36 4.07 -14.90
N VAL A 128 6.11 4.89 -14.16
CA VAL A 128 7.46 5.32 -14.54
C VAL A 128 8.46 4.40 -13.87
N ALA A 129 9.22 3.66 -14.67
CA ALA A 129 10.17 2.68 -14.17
C ALA A 129 11.26 3.33 -13.30
N ASN A 130 11.48 2.77 -12.11
CA ASN A 130 12.58 3.13 -11.23
C ASN A 130 13.57 1.96 -11.13
N ARG A 131 14.88 2.24 -11.08
CA ARG A 131 15.91 1.20 -10.88
C ARG A 131 15.67 0.40 -9.60
N ALA A 132 15.16 1.04 -8.54
CA ALA A 132 14.85 0.38 -7.28
C ALA A 132 13.73 -0.66 -7.42
N ASP A 133 12.87 -0.59 -8.44
CA ASP A 133 11.78 -1.56 -8.63
C ASP A 133 12.31 -2.97 -8.91
N ARG A 134 13.48 -3.07 -9.56
CA ARG A 134 14.15 -4.34 -9.87
C ARG A 134 15.09 -4.74 -8.72
N ASN A 135 14.56 -5.53 -7.80
CA ASN A 135 15.32 -6.07 -6.68
C ASN A 135 15.23 -7.60 -6.66
N LEU A 136 16.29 -8.27 -7.13
CA LEU A 136 16.35 -9.73 -7.24
C LEU A 136 16.20 -10.42 -5.88
N LEU A 137 16.75 -9.84 -4.81
CA LEU A 137 16.62 -10.42 -3.47
C LEU A 137 15.17 -10.33 -2.97
N ALA A 138 14.49 -9.21 -3.23
CA ALA A 138 13.08 -9.06 -2.89
C ALA A 138 12.18 -10.00 -3.71
N THR A 139 12.47 -10.18 -4.99
CA THR A 139 11.79 -11.18 -5.83
C THR A 139 11.96 -12.60 -5.29
N LEU A 140 13.19 -13.00 -4.93
CA LEU A 140 13.46 -14.32 -4.37
C LEU A 140 12.74 -14.54 -3.03
N ARG A 141 12.66 -13.50 -2.18
CA ARG A 141 11.91 -13.55 -0.93
C ARG A 141 10.41 -13.75 -1.18
N GLY A 142 9.83 -13.01 -2.11
CA GLY A 142 8.43 -13.18 -2.48
C GLY A 142 8.11 -14.54 -3.08
N LEU A 143 9.00 -15.10 -3.91
CA LEU A 143 8.84 -16.46 -4.42
C LEU A 143 8.90 -17.51 -3.31
N ARG A 144 9.80 -17.33 -2.33
CA ARG A 144 9.89 -18.21 -1.16
C ARG A 144 8.63 -18.13 -0.31
N ASP A 145 8.14 -16.92 -0.06
CA ASP A 145 6.93 -16.66 0.73
C ASP A 145 5.70 -17.28 0.04
N GLY A 146 5.49 -16.98 -1.24
CA GLY A 146 4.40 -17.56 -2.04
C GLY A 146 4.49 -19.09 -2.14
N GLY A 147 5.70 -19.65 -2.25
CA GLY A 147 5.90 -21.10 -2.18
C GLY A 147 5.53 -21.70 -0.83
N GLY A 148 5.82 -20.99 0.26
CA GLY A 148 5.42 -21.37 1.62
C GLY A 148 3.89 -21.39 1.78
N VAL A 149 3.20 -20.36 1.27
CA VAL A 149 1.73 -20.27 1.27
C VAL A 149 1.10 -21.41 0.47
N LEU A 150 1.61 -21.70 -0.74
CA LEU A 150 1.08 -22.78 -1.58
C LEU A 150 1.35 -24.18 -0.99
N ALA A 151 2.43 -24.33 -0.23
CA ALA A 151 2.78 -25.58 0.46
C ALA A 151 2.06 -25.73 1.81
N ALA A 152 1.48 -24.66 2.35
CA ALA A 152 0.75 -24.70 3.60
C ALA A 152 -0.54 -25.51 3.42
N THR A 153 -0.69 -26.59 4.18
CA THR A 153 -1.84 -27.49 4.12
C THR A 153 -2.89 -27.22 5.20
N GLY A 154 -2.71 -26.16 6.01
CA GLY A 154 -3.61 -25.80 7.09
C GLY A 154 -3.23 -24.47 7.73
N LEU A 155 -4.21 -23.83 8.37
CA LEU A 155 -4.04 -22.63 9.20
C LEU A 155 -4.13 -23.10 10.64
N SER A 156 -2.99 -23.55 11.20
CA SER A 156 -2.93 -24.12 12.55
C SER A 156 -3.57 -23.26 13.63
N ASP A 157 -3.53 -21.94 13.44
CA ASP A 157 -4.11 -20.95 14.36
C ASP A 157 -5.64 -20.95 14.34
N LEU A 158 -6.27 -21.29 13.20
CA LEU A 158 -7.72 -21.48 13.10
C LEU A 158 -8.14 -22.87 13.57
N ASP A 159 -7.32 -23.90 13.30
CA ASP A 159 -7.56 -25.27 13.76
C ASP A 159 -7.47 -25.38 15.29
N ALA A 160 -6.61 -24.57 15.93
CA ALA A 160 -6.50 -24.47 17.38
C ALA A 160 -7.76 -23.86 18.03
N GLY A 161 -8.37 -22.83 17.43
CA GLY A 161 -9.57 -22.18 17.96
C GLY A 161 -10.83 -23.04 17.87
N VAL A 162 -10.93 -23.91 16.86
CA VAL A 162 -12.04 -24.88 16.73
C VAL A 162 -12.02 -25.93 17.84
N LEU A 163 -10.83 -26.31 18.32
CA LEU A 163 -10.66 -27.29 19.41
C LEU A 163 -10.97 -26.71 20.81
N GLU A 164 -10.84 -25.39 20.99
CA GLU A 164 -11.23 -24.72 22.23
C GLU A 164 -12.74 -24.46 22.35
N GLY A 165 -13.42 -24.21 21.23
CA GLY A 165 -14.89 -24.03 21.22
C GLY A 165 -15.71 -25.32 21.38
N GLY A 166 -15.11 -26.49 21.11
CA GLY A 166 -15.80 -27.80 21.16
C GLY A 166 -15.81 -28.51 22.52
N ARG A 167 -15.17 -27.95 23.55
CA ARG A 167 -15.09 -28.55 24.90
C ARG A 167 -16.08 -27.97 25.92
N GLY A 168 -17.04 -27.17 25.47
CA GLY A 168 -18.03 -26.49 26.32
C GLY A 168 -19.48 -26.76 25.95
N GLY A 169 -19.82 -27.99 25.51
CA GLY A 169 -21.19 -28.45 25.25
C GLY A 169 -21.57 -29.64 26.10
#